data_AF-A0A1R1ESA5-F1
#
_entry.id   AF-A0A1R1ESA5-F1
#
_cell.length_a   1.000
_cell.length_b   1.000
_cell.length_c   1.000
_cell.angle_alpha   90.00
_cell.angle_beta   90.00
_cell.angle_gamma   90.00
#
_symmetry.space_group_name_H-M   'P 1'
#
loop_
_entity.id
_entity.type
_entity.pdbx_description
1 polymer ?
#
loop_
_entity_poly.entity_id
_entity_poly.type
_entity_poly.pdbx_seq_one_letter_code
_entity_poly.pdbx_strand_id
1 'polypeptide(L)'
;MTYKEISAAISGKQRQLKNDLQTKATLVYRLGTLVAYGVNQPKDYPAPHEAFPGIFEEPKTRQQNWQVMKERIEAYAAERRKRGEKLNGNDT
;
A
#
# COMPACT_ATOMS: atom_id res chain seq x y z
N MET A 1 -38.29 5.85 -9.78
CA MET A 1 -36.90 6.33 -9.66
C MET A 1 -36.85 7.37 -8.56
N THR A 2 -36.36 7.01 -7.38
CA THR A 2 -36.26 7.93 -6.23
C THR A 2 -34.96 8.72 -6.26
N TYR A 3 -34.89 9.87 -5.58
CA TYR A 3 -33.64 10.64 -5.44
C TYR A 3 -32.47 9.77 -4.93
N LYS A 4 -32.77 8.85 -3.99
CA LYS A 4 -31.79 7.90 -3.46
C LYS A 4 -31.27 6.95 -4.55
N GLU A 5 -32.17 6.39 -5.37
CA GLU A 5 -31.78 5.54 -6.51
C GLU A 5 -30.90 6.28 -7.53
N ILE A 6 -31.22 7.54 -7.84
CA ILE A 6 -30.42 8.37 -8.74
C ILE A 6 -29.02 8.62 -8.17
N SER A 7 -28.94 9.02 -6.89
CA SER A 7 -27.66 9.26 -6.22
C SER A 7 -26.78 8.00 -6.13
N ALA A 8 -27.41 6.83 -5.91
CA ALA A 8 -26.73 5.54 -5.87
C ALA A 8 -26.20 5.14 -7.25
N ALA A 9 -26.97 5.36 -8.31
CA ALA A 9 -26.55 5.10 -9.68
C ALA A 9 -25.35 6.00 -10.09
N ILE A 10 -25.39 7.29 -9.77
CA ILE A 10 -24.28 8.23 -10.02
C ILE A 10 -23.03 7.79 -9.27
N SER A 11 -23.16 7.50 -7.96
CA SER A 11 -22.04 7.07 -7.12
C SER A 11 -21.44 5.75 -7.60
N GLY A 12 -22.29 4.80 -8.01
CA GLY A 12 -21.87 3.53 -8.59
C GLY A 12 -21.08 3.71 -9.88
N LYS A 13 -21.56 4.58 -10.79
CA LYS A 13 -20.87 4.87 -12.04
C LYS A 13 -19.53 5.57 -11.81
N GLN A 14 -19.49 6.53 -10.89
CA GLN A 14 -18.25 7.23 -10.53
C GLN A 14 -17.23 6.27 -9.91
N ARG A 15 -17.67 5.31 -9.10
CA ARG A 15 -16.79 4.26 -8.54
C ARG A 15 -16.22 3.35 -9.62
N GLN A 16 -17.05 2.92 -10.58
CA GLN A 16 -16.58 2.12 -11.72
C GLN A 16 -15.53 2.88 -12.53
N LEU A 17 -15.79 4.13 -12.87
CA LEU A 17 -14.85 4.97 -13.60
C LEU A 17 -13.53 5.15 -12.84
N LYS A 18 -13.59 5.37 -11.53
CA LYS A 18 -12.41 5.48 -10.68
C LYS A 18 -11.60 4.18 -10.68
N ASN A 19 -12.25 3.03 -10.56
CA ASN A 19 -11.59 1.72 -10.56
C ASN A 19 -10.91 1.43 -11.91
N ASP A 20 -11.59 1.71 -13.03
CA ASP A 20 -11.02 1.57 -14.36
C ASP A 20 -9.79 2.47 -14.53
N LEU A 21 -9.87 3.72 -14.07
CA LEU A 21 -8.77 4.67 -14.15
C LEU A 21 -7.58 4.24 -13.30
N GLN A 22 -7.82 3.77 -12.06
CA GLN A 22 -6.78 3.21 -11.19
C GLN A 22 -6.13 1.96 -11.80
N THR A 23 -6.90 1.10 -12.46
CA THR A 23 -6.39 -0.11 -13.12
C THR A 23 -5.46 0.25 -14.26
N LYS A 24 -5.87 1.18 -15.14
CA LYS A 24 -5.05 1.68 -16.24
C LYS A 24 -3.79 2.37 -15.73
N ALA A 25 -3.91 3.25 -14.74
CA ALA A 25 -2.78 3.94 -14.14
C ALA A 25 -1.77 2.95 -13.52
N THR A 26 -2.25 1.89 -12.87
CA THR A 26 -1.39 0.84 -12.30
C THR A 26 -0.60 0.12 -13.40
N LEU A 27 -1.24 -0.26 -14.50
CA LEU A 27 -0.56 -0.92 -15.61
C LEU A 27 0.52 -0.03 -16.23
N VAL A 28 0.18 1.23 -16.52
CA VAL A 28 1.12 2.21 -17.07
C VAL A 28 2.29 2.45 -16.10
N TYR A 29 2.00 2.60 -14.80
CA TYR A 29 3.03 2.77 -13.79
C TYR A 29 4.02 1.61 -13.76
N ARG A 30 3.52 0.37 -13.79
CA ARG A 30 4.35 -0.84 -13.78
C ARG A 30 5.21 -0.93 -15.04
N LEU A 31 4.64 -0.60 -16.20
CA LEU A 31 5.39 -0.55 -17.46
C LEU A 31 6.52 0.49 -17.39
N GLY A 32 6.22 1.73 -16.97
CA GLY A 32 7.25 2.77 -16.84
C GLY A 32 8.31 2.42 -15.80
N THR A 33 7.93 1.75 -14.70
CA THR A 33 8.89 1.24 -13.71
C THR A 33 9.82 0.20 -14.34
N LEU A 34 9.30 -0.75 -15.12
CA LEU A 34 10.12 -1.75 -15.83
C LEU A 34 11.09 -1.08 -16.82
N VAL A 35 10.64 -0.07 -17.55
CA VAL A 35 11.50 0.72 -18.44
C VAL A 35 12.60 1.44 -17.65
N ALA A 36 12.26 2.05 -16.51
CA ALA A 36 13.23 2.73 -15.64
C ALA A 36 14.32 1.78 -15.12
N TYR A 37 13.96 0.54 -14.76
CA TYR A 37 14.95 -0.51 -14.46
C TYR A 37 15.78 -0.89 -15.68
N GLY A 38 15.17 -1.00 -16.86
CA GLY A 38 15.87 -1.32 -18.12
C GLY A 38 16.90 -0.26 -18.53
N VAL A 39 16.65 1.02 -18.23
CA VAL A 39 17.60 2.13 -18.50
C VAL A 39 18.51 2.46 -17.31
N ASN A 40 18.49 1.63 -16.25
CA ASN A 40 19.28 1.81 -15.02
C ASN A 40 19.05 3.15 -14.29
N GLN A 41 17.84 3.70 -14.37
CA GLN A 41 17.43 4.91 -13.63
C GLN A 41 16.15 4.67 -12.80
N PRO A 42 16.08 3.61 -11.96
CA PRO A 42 14.86 3.30 -11.21
C PRO A 42 14.55 4.31 -10.09
N LYS A 43 15.55 5.05 -9.59
CA LYS A 43 15.40 6.01 -8.49
C LYS A 43 14.75 7.32 -8.92
N ASP A 44 14.86 7.67 -10.20
CA ASP A 44 14.33 8.92 -10.75
C ASP A 44 12.86 8.77 -11.17
N TYR A 45 12.32 7.54 -11.10
CA TYR A 45 10.93 7.28 -11.44
C TYR A 45 10.00 7.72 -10.30
N PRO A 46 9.01 8.59 -10.57
CA PRO A 46 8.14 9.16 -9.53
C PRO A 46 7.27 8.10 -8.87
N ALA A 47 6.78 8.37 -7.66
CA ALA A 47 5.82 7.50 -6.98
C ALA A 47 4.45 7.50 -7.68
N PRO A 48 3.58 6.49 -7.48
CA PRO A 48 2.30 6.40 -8.20
C PRO A 48 1.39 7.61 -8.01
N HIS A 49 1.38 8.20 -6.81
CA HIS A 49 0.55 9.37 -6.49
C HIS A 49 1.11 10.67 -7.10
N GLU A 50 2.42 10.74 -7.32
CA GLU A 50 3.09 11.86 -8.00
C GLU A 50 2.87 11.78 -9.51
N ALA A 51 3.02 10.58 -10.09
CA ALA A 51 2.81 10.32 -11.51
C ALA A 51 1.34 10.45 -11.94
N PHE A 52 0.40 10.16 -11.03
CA PHE A 52 -1.04 10.14 -11.29
C PHE A 52 -1.81 10.90 -10.19
N PRO A 53 -1.78 12.24 -10.19
CA PRO A 53 -2.42 13.05 -9.15
C PRO A 53 -3.94 12.78 -9.06
N GLY A 54 -4.45 12.62 -7.84
CA GLY A 54 -5.88 12.42 -7.56
C GLY A 54 -6.44 11.02 -7.86
N ILE A 55 -5.64 10.14 -8.48
CA ILE A 55 -6.04 8.74 -8.74
C ILE A 55 -5.70 7.84 -7.54
N PHE A 56 -4.50 8.01 -6.99
CA PHE A 56 -4.03 7.29 -5.81
C PHE A 56 -4.09 8.19 -4.58
N GLU A 57 -4.41 7.61 -3.42
CA GLU A 57 -4.27 8.34 -2.17
C GLU A 57 -2.79 8.55 -1.87
N GLU A 58 -2.43 9.77 -1.49
CA GLU A 58 -1.11 10.02 -0.94
C GLU A 58 -0.88 9.09 0.25
N PRO A 59 0.32 8.50 0.37
CA PRO A 59 0.65 7.67 1.51
C PRO A 59 0.53 8.54 2.76
N LYS A 60 -0.56 8.39 3.49
CA LYS A 60 -0.68 8.95 4.84
C LYS A 60 0.45 8.30 5.62
N THR A 61 1.42 9.10 6.07
CA THR A 61 2.47 8.65 6.99
C THR A 61 1.82 8.32 8.32
N ARG A 62 1.11 7.19 8.40
CA ARG A 62 0.73 6.58 9.65
C ARG A 62 2.02 6.11 10.28
N GLN A 63 2.64 7.00 11.06
CA GLN A 63 3.67 6.61 12.00
C GLN A 63 3.09 5.45 12.80
N GLN A 64 3.69 4.27 12.61
CA GLN A 64 3.26 3.09 13.32
C GLN A 64 3.47 3.36 14.81
N ASN A 65 2.42 3.25 15.62
CA ASN A 65 2.54 3.47 17.05
C ASN A 65 3.55 2.45 17.62
N TRP A 66 4.71 2.96 18.04
CA TRP A 66 5.83 2.14 18.50
C TRP A 66 5.45 1.30 19.73
N GLN A 67 4.52 1.77 20.55
CA GLN A 67 4.02 1.05 21.72
C GLN A 67 3.32 -0.24 21.32
N VAL A 68 2.45 -0.15 20.31
CA VAL A 68 1.73 -1.32 19.75
C VAL A 68 2.72 -2.31 19.12
N MET A 69 3.78 -1.82 18.48
CA MET A 69 4.82 -2.70 17.94
C MET A 69 5.60 -3.41 19.06
N LYS A 70 5.98 -2.67 20.10
CA LYS A 70 6.70 -3.22 21.26
C LYS A 70 5.89 -4.30 21.97
N GLU A 71 4.61 -4.05 22.22
CA GLU A 71 3.68 -5.03 22.81
C GLU A 71 3.59 -6.32 21.98
N ARG A 72 3.54 -6.22 20.64
CA ARG A 72 3.53 -7.38 19.75
C ARG A 72 4.82 -8.19 19.84
N ILE A 73 5.96 -7.51 19.87
CA ILE A 73 7.27 -8.15 20.01
C ILE A 73 7.39 -8.84 21.36
N GLU A 74 6.95 -8.20 22.44
CA GLU A 74 6.96 -8.77 23.79
C GLU A 74 6.04 -9.99 23.91
N ALA A 75 4.81 -9.92 23.37
CA ALA A 75 3.88 -11.04 23.34
C ALA A 75 4.45 -12.23 22.54
N TYR A 76 5.03 -11.96 21.38
CA TYR A 76 5.68 -12.99 20.57
C TYR A 76 6.87 -13.61 21.29
N ALA A 77 7.71 -12.81 21.94
CA ALA A 77 8.85 -13.29 22.73
C ALA A 77 8.40 -14.14 23.92
N ALA A 78 7.32 -13.76 24.61
CA ALA A 78 6.75 -14.53 25.72
C ALA A 78 6.26 -15.92 25.25
N GLU A 79 5.53 -15.97 24.13
CA GLU A 79 5.08 -17.23 23.52
C GLU A 79 6.28 -18.09 23.07
N ARG A 80 7.30 -17.47 22.48
CA ARG A 80 8.52 -18.16 22.06
C ARG A 80 9.29 -18.78 23.24
N ARG A 81 9.38 -18.07 24.37
CA ARG A 81 9.99 -18.62 25.61
C ARG A 81 9.22 -19.81 26.15
N LYS A 82 7.88 -19.78 26.12
CA LYS A 82 7.03 -20.92 26.53
C LYS A 82 7.23 -22.14 25.64
N ARG A 83 7.51 -21.95 24.34
CA ARG A 83 7.81 -23.04 23.39
C ARG A 83 9.22 -23.62 23.53
N GLY A 84 10.11 -23.05 24.36
CA GLY A 84 11.45 -23.58 24.61
C GLY A 84 12.41 -23.47 23.41
N GLU A 85 12.11 -22.63 22.42
CA GLU A 85 12.99 -22.40 21.28
C GLU A 85 14.27 -21.68 21.73
N LYS A 86 15.44 -22.30 21.49
CA LYS A 86 16.74 -21.66 21.76
C LYS A 86 16.96 -20.50 20.78
N LEU A 87 17.53 -19.40 21.28
CA LEU A 87 18.08 -18.33 20.45
C LEU A 87 19.24 -18.94 19.66
N ASN A 88 19.06 -19.17 18.36
CA ASN A 88 20.22 -19.35 17.48
C ASN A 88 20.93 -17.99 17.43
N GLY A 89 21.92 -17.85 18.29
CA GLY A 89 22.80 -16.70 18.31
C GLY A 89 23.56 -16.62 16.99
N ASN A 90 23.35 -15.53 16.29
CA ASN A 90 24.32 -14.96 15.37
C ASN A 90 24.16 -13.44 15.48
N ASP A 91 24.47 -12.93 16.68
CA ASP A 91 24.75 -11.52 16.93
C ASP A 91 26.24 -11.44 17.32
N THR A 92 27.09 -11.40 16.30
CA THR A 92 28.42 -10.77 16.32
C THR A 92 28.53 -9.89 15.09
#